data_AF-A0A8T1VH18-F1
#
_entry.id   AF-A0A8T1VH18-F1
#
_cell.length_a   1.000
_cell.length_b   1.000
_cell.length_c   1.000
_cell.angle_alpha   90.00
_cell.angle_beta   90.00
_cell.angle_gamma   90.00
#
_symmetry.space_group_name_H-M   'P 1'
#
loop_
_entity.id
_entity.type
_entity.pdbx_description
1 polymer ?
#
loop_
_entity_poly.entity_id
_entity_poly.type
_entity_poly.pdbx_seq_one_letter_code
_entity_poly.pdbx_strand_id
1 'polypeptide(L)'
;MAIPYGVPVILQSVRTQKNLQNPPGSRKARCLADNRDVYEHVVLHSAREHKVSIQAAHSGRYLQVSTCGSCVFDPKSDGPWERFSIESDSDGYLHFISCHLGTVLQCDQSGVVKSTSDNLFYWGIWRIVEPHATVSFGPLVAAPRCVLAGTERQRLILELVKCGKTLDEIDQIVTRMFDAPVVVSKSSKPVNRSSVYALPIEKK
;
A
#
# COMPACT_ATOMS: atom_id res chain seq x y z
N MET A 1 1.07 19.33 -12.04
CA MET A 1 0.43 18.00 -11.88
C MET A 1 0.11 17.79 -10.40
N ALA A 2 -1.05 17.25 -10.04
CA ALA A 2 -1.38 16.90 -8.66
C ALA A 2 -1.05 15.43 -8.39
N ILE A 3 -0.37 15.12 -7.28
CA ILE A 3 0.00 13.75 -6.92
C ILE A 3 -1.16 13.11 -6.13
N PRO A 4 -1.73 11.99 -6.60
CA PRO A 4 -2.82 11.28 -5.94
C PRO A 4 -2.30 10.46 -4.76
N TYR A 5 -2.28 11.06 -3.57
CA TYR A 5 -1.90 10.37 -2.34
C TYR A 5 -3.03 9.49 -1.79
N GLY A 6 -2.67 8.39 -1.12
CA GLY A 6 -3.60 7.51 -0.41
C GLY A 6 -4.48 6.62 -1.29
N VAL A 7 -4.30 6.66 -2.61
CA VAL A 7 -5.02 5.81 -3.57
C VAL A 7 -4.03 4.95 -4.37
N PRO A 8 -4.44 3.73 -4.81
CA PRO A 8 -3.62 2.92 -5.69
C PRO A 8 -3.39 3.61 -7.04
N VAL A 9 -2.13 3.61 -7.47
CA VAL A 9 -1.66 4.12 -8.75
C VAL A 9 -0.65 3.17 -9.38
N ILE A 10 -0.36 3.42 -10.66
CA ILE A 10 0.74 2.78 -11.38
C ILE A 10 1.85 3.80 -11.59
N LEU A 11 3.03 3.51 -11.05
CA LEU A 11 4.27 4.23 -11.35
C LEU A 11 4.98 3.53 -12.52
N GLN A 12 5.02 4.19 -13.67
CA GLN A 12 5.65 3.67 -14.87
C GLN A 12 6.98 4.36 -15.15
N SER A 13 8.02 3.58 -15.42
CA SER A 13 9.28 4.10 -15.93
C SER A 13 9.09 4.55 -17.37
N VAL A 14 9.36 5.83 -17.64
CA VAL A 14 9.14 6.42 -18.97
C VAL A 14 10.09 5.82 -20.01
N ARG A 15 11.29 5.39 -19.62
CA ARG A 15 12.26 4.80 -20.56
C ARG A 15 11.93 3.37 -20.95
N THR A 16 11.57 2.55 -19.98
CA THR A 16 11.31 1.13 -20.24
C THR A 16 9.86 0.86 -20.62
N GLN A 17 8.96 1.83 -20.40
CA GLN A 17 7.50 1.67 -20.54
C GLN A 17 6.97 0.49 -19.72
N LYS A 18 7.60 0.23 -18.56
CA LYS A 18 7.25 -0.85 -17.63
C LYS A 18 6.95 -0.30 -16.25
N ASN A 19 6.13 -1.02 -15.50
CA ASN A 19 5.59 -0.55 -14.24
C ASN A 19 6.44 -1.00 -13.06
N LEU A 20 6.61 -0.13 -12.07
CA LEU A 20 7.18 -0.50 -10.78
C LEU A 20 6.29 -1.55 -10.13
N GLN A 21 6.88 -2.66 -9.72
CA GLN A 21 6.16 -3.74 -9.06
C GLN A 21 6.92 -4.36 -7.91
N ASN A 22 6.13 -4.96 -7.02
CA ASN A 22 6.57 -5.95 -6.04
C ASN A 22 6.14 -7.34 -6.55
N PRO A 23 7.05 -8.10 -7.21
CA PRO A 23 6.69 -9.36 -7.87
C PRO A 23 6.25 -10.45 -6.88
N PRO A 24 5.41 -11.41 -7.32
CA PRO A 24 5.03 -12.54 -6.49
C PRO A 24 6.25 -13.34 -6.03
N GLY A 25 6.29 -13.71 -4.75
CA GLY A 25 7.37 -14.51 -4.18
C GLY A 25 8.71 -13.77 -4.03
N SER A 26 8.78 -12.48 -4.33
CA SER A 26 10.00 -11.67 -4.20
C SER A 26 9.75 -10.38 -3.45
N ARG A 27 10.78 -9.88 -2.76
CA ARG A 27 10.80 -8.53 -2.19
C ARG A 27 11.55 -7.54 -3.08
N LYS A 28 12.21 -7.99 -4.14
CA LYS A 28 13.00 -7.09 -4.99
C LYS A 28 12.07 -6.25 -5.85
N ALA A 29 12.27 -4.93 -5.84
CA ALA A 29 11.54 -4.04 -6.73
C ALA A 29 12.01 -4.25 -8.18
N ARG A 30 11.06 -4.32 -9.12
CA ARG A 30 11.33 -4.56 -10.54
C ARG A 30 10.41 -3.73 -11.44
N CYS A 31 10.76 -3.64 -12.72
CA CYS A 31 9.83 -3.28 -13.80
C CYS A 31 9.93 -4.34 -14.90
N LEU A 32 8.95 -5.25 -15.00
CA LEU A 32 9.03 -6.39 -15.92
C LEU A 32 8.02 -6.28 -17.07
N ALA A 33 6.79 -5.87 -16.78
CA ALA A 33 5.69 -5.76 -17.72
C ALA A 33 4.83 -4.51 -17.40
N ASP A 34 3.82 -4.26 -18.25
CA ASP A 34 2.69 -3.37 -18.00
C ASP A 34 1.42 -4.23 -18.01
N ASN A 35 1.25 -5.04 -16.96
CA ASN A 35 0.10 -5.93 -16.81
C ASN A 35 -1.09 -5.24 -16.11
N ARG A 36 -0.82 -4.15 -15.38
CA ARG A 36 -1.75 -3.41 -14.52
C ARG A 36 -2.45 -4.30 -13.49
N ASP A 37 -1.68 -5.26 -12.97
CA ASP A 37 -2.15 -6.19 -11.96
C ASP A 37 -1.84 -5.69 -10.54
N VAL A 38 -2.25 -6.47 -9.54
CA VAL A 38 -2.09 -6.15 -8.12
C VAL A 38 -0.62 -6.00 -7.67
N TYR A 39 0.34 -6.55 -8.43
CA TYR A 39 1.77 -6.46 -8.13
C TYR A 39 2.36 -5.13 -8.60
N GLU A 40 1.74 -4.48 -9.57
CA GLU A 40 2.13 -3.18 -10.15
C GLU A 40 1.45 -1.98 -9.46
N HIS A 41 0.41 -2.24 -8.65
CA HIS A 41 -0.25 -1.20 -7.88
C HIS A 41 0.58 -0.76 -6.67
N VAL A 42 0.83 0.54 -6.58
CA VAL A 42 1.47 1.19 -5.45
C VAL A 42 0.62 2.32 -4.90
N VAL A 43 0.76 2.63 -3.61
CA VAL A 43 0.11 3.76 -2.95
C VAL A 43 1.20 4.74 -2.54
N LEU A 44 1.02 6.01 -2.92
CA LEU A 44 1.88 7.10 -2.48
C LEU A 44 1.33 7.67 -1.18
N HIS A 45 2.15 7.70 -0.14
CA HIS A 45 1.79 8.31 1.14
C HIS A 45 2.57 9.59 1.35
N SER A 46 1.87 10.69 1.57
CA SER A 46 2.52 11.91 2.04
C SER A 46 2.93 11.73 3.49
N ALA A 47 4.21 11.93 3.77
CA ALA A 47 4.76 12.02 5.11
C ALA A 47 5.00 13.49 5.48
N ARG A 48 5.46 13.72 6.72
CA ARG A 48 5.87 15.06 7.17
C ARG A 48 7.02 15.59 6.29
N GLU A 49 7.20 16.91 6.27
CA GLU A 49 8.31 17.58 5.56
C GLU A 49 8.29 17.38 4.03
N HIS A 50 7.11 17.27 3.41
CA HIS A 50 6.95 17.08 1.97
C HIS A 50 7.66 15.84 1.42
N LYS A 51 7.81 14.82 2.28
CA LYS A 51 8.36 13.52 1.92
C LYS A 51 7.25 12.60 1.43
N VAL A 52 7.58 11.65 0.58
CA VAL A 52 6.68 10.57 0.15
C VAL A 52 7.27 9.23 0.53
N SER A 53 6.41 8.25 0.81
CA SER A 53 6.77 6.84 0.79
C SER A 53 5.93 6.08 -0.24
N ILE A 54 6.53 5.05 -0.84
CA ILE A 54 5.90 4.24 -1.88
C ILE A 54 5.56 2.88 -1.25
N GLN A 55 4.29 2.51 -1.20
CA GLN A 55 3.84 1.25 -0.63
C GLN A 55 3.30 0.33 -1.73
N ALA A 56 3.72 -0.92 -1.78
CA ALA A 56 3.05 -1.92 -2.62
C ALA A 56 1.63 -2.17 -2.09
N ALA A 57 0.62 -1.95 -2.92
CA ALA A 57 -0.78 -1.98 -2.50
C ALA A 57 -1.21 -3.36 -1.97
N HIS A 58 -0.77 -4.44 -2.63
CA HIS A 58 -1.19 -5.80 -2.27
C HIS A 58 -0.50 -6.33 -1.01
N SER A 59 0.77 -6.00 -0.77
CA SER A 59 1.55 -6.54 0.35
C SER A 59 1.61 -5.62 1.56
N GLY A 60 1.26 -4.34 1.37
CA GLY A 60 1.37 -3.30 2.37
C GLY A 60 2.82 -2.96 2.76
N ARG A 61 3.79 -3.42 1.98
CA ARG A 61 5.23 -3.18 2.25
C ARG A 61 5.69 -1.92 1.56
N TYR A 62 6.58 -1.18 2.21
CA TYR A 62 7.16 0.04 1.69
C TYR A 62 8.43 -0.24 0.90
N LEU A 63 8.63 0.55 -0.15
CA LEU A 63 9.86 0.56 -0.93
C LEU A 63 10.97 1.17 -0.10
N GLN A 64 11.94 0.34 0.26
CA GLN A 64 13.15 0.71 0.96
C GLN A 64 14.32 0.79 -0.02
N VAL A 65 15.16 1.81 0.15
CA VAL A 65 16.48 1.87 -0.45
C VAL A 65 17.51 1.37 0.57
N SER A 66 18.31 0.38 0.20
CA SER A 66 19.43 -0.10 1.02
C SER A 66 20.67 0.79 0.87
N THR A 67 21.65 0.64 1.77
CA THR A 67 22.94 1.36 1.73
C THR A 67 23.70 1.22 0.40
N CYS A 68 23.55 0.10 -0.31
CA CYS A 68 24.17 -0.13 -1.61
C CYS A 68 23.30 0.32 -2.80
N GLY A 69 22.20 1.03 -2.55
CA GLY A 69 21.28 1.52 -3.57
C GLY A 69 20.32 0.46 -4.12
N SER A 70 20.33 -0.78 -3.62
CA SER A 70 19.32 -1.76 -4.03
C SER A 70 17.94 -1.43 -3.42
N CYS A 71 16.87 -1.66 -4.17
CA CYS A 71 15.51 -1.32 -3.76
C CYS A 71 14.65 -2.58 -3.50
N VAL A 72 13.98 -2.62 -2.34
CA VAL A 72 13.16 -3.75 -1.91
C VAL A 72 11.86 -3.31 -1.26
N PHE A 73 10.78 -4.05 -1.50
CA PHE A 73 9.51 -3.94 -0.78
C PHE A 73 9.54 -4.90 0.42
N ASP A 74 10.05 -4.43 1.56
CA ASP A 74 10.15 -5.23 2.77
C ASP A 74 9.48 -4.61 4.00
N PRO A 75 9.87 -3.41 4.47
CA PRO A 75 9.36 -2.88 5.73
C PRO A 75 7.84 -2.68 5.70
N LYS A 76 7.20 -2.90 6.86
CA LYS A 76 5.76 -2.67 7.06
C LYS A 76 5.45 -1.28 7.64
N SER A 77 6.47 -0.44 7.81
CA SER A 77 6.38 0.91 8.37
C SER A 77 7.22 1.88 7.55
N ASP A 78 6.85 3.16 7.59
CA ASP A 78 7.48 4.27 6.89
C ASP A 78 8.67 4.87 7.67
N GLY A 79 9.77 4.11 7.69
CA GLY A 79 11.02 4.56 8.29
C GLY A 79 11.80 5.54 7.42
N PRO A 80 13.00 5.98 7.88
CA PRO A 80 13.84 6.94 7.15
C PRO A 80 14.29 6.45 5.76
N TRP A 81 14.45 5.14 5.58
CA TRP A 81 14.96 4.53 4.34
C TRP A 81 13.88 4.33 3.27
N GLU A 82 12.62 4.55 3.64
CA GLU A 82 11.44 4.42 2.79
C GLU A 82 10.94 5.78 2.28
N ARG A 83 11.66 6.86 2.62
CA ARG A 83 11.29 8.24 2.32
C ARG A 83 12.03 8.79 1.11
N PHE A 84 11.26 9.44 0.26
CA PHE A 84 11.73 10.12 -0.94
C PHE A 84 11.26 11.57 -0.93
N SER A 85 12.03 12.48 -1.52
CA SER A 85 11.49 13.72 -2.05
C SER A 85 11.06 13.50 -3.49
N ILE A 86 9.99 14.19 -3.91
CA ILE A 86 9.54 14.17 -5.29
C ILE A 86 9.93 15.50 -5.92
N GLU A 87 10.66 15.44 -7.02
CA GLU A 87 10.88 16.56 -7.91
C GLU A 87 10.13 16.32 -9.21
N SER A 88 9.60 17.39 -9.82
CA SER A 88 8.93 17.33 -11.11
C SER A 88 9.60 18.25 -12.11
N ASP A 89 9.78 17.78 -13.34
CA ASP A 89 10.31 18.59 -14.43
C ASP A 89 9.22 19.40 -15.16
N SER A 90 9.62 20.18 -16.18
CA SER A 90 8.71 20.98 -17.00
C SER A 90 7.71 20.15 -17.80
N ASP A 91 8.04 18.89 -18.08
CA ASP A 91 7.21 17.96 -18.85
C ASP A 91 6.21 17.21 -17.94
N GLY A 92 6.31 17.43 -16.62
CA GLY A 92 5.46 16.81 -15.61
C GLY A 92 5.91 15.41 -15.21
N TYR A 93 7.12 14.99 -15.58
CA TYR A 93 7.68 13.74 -15.10
C TYR A 93 8.19 13.87 -13.67
N LEU A 94 8.24 12.73 -12.98
CA LEU A 94 8.58 12.65 -11.57
C LEU A 94 9.95 12.01 -11.37
N HIS A 95 10.70 12.57 -10.44
CA HIS A 95 11.95 12.05 -9.91
C HIS A 95 11.78 11.77 -8.41
N PHE A 96 12.05 10.53 -8.00
CA PHE A 96 12.03 10.15 -6.58
C PHE A 96 13.45 10.11 -6.05
N ILE A 97 13.78 11.02 -5.14
CA ILE A 97 15.12 11.16 -4.58
C ILE A 97 15.12 10.57 -3.17
N SER A 98 15.93 9.53 -2.95
CA SER A 98 16.11 8.88 -1.66
C SER A 98 16.57 9.90 -0.63
N CYS A 99 15.80 10.10 0.44
CA CYS A 99 16.15 11.08 1.47
C CYS A 99 17.39 10.68 2.28
N HIS A 100 17.68 9.39 2.35
CA HIS A 100 18.86 8.90 3.04
C HIS A 100 20.15 9.02 2.20
N LEU A 101 20.12 8.70 0.92
CA LEU A 101 21.32 8.62 0.07
C LEU A 101 21.48 9.80 -0.90
N GLY A 102 20.44 10.61 -1.10
CA GLY A 102 20.43 11.65 -2.14
C GLY A 102 20.45 11.11 -3.57
N THR A 103 20.23 9.80 -3.76
CA THR A 103 20.23 9.15 -5.07
C THR A 103 18.83 9.07 -5.66
N VAL A 104 18.74 8.93 -6.99
CA VAL A 104 17.46 8.90 -7.70
C VAL A 104 17.01 7.45 -7.90
N LEU A 105 15.72 7.18 -7.68
CA LEU A 105 15.08 5.91 -8.01
C LEU A 105 15.04 5.71 -9.52
N GLN A 106 15.61 4.62 -9.99
CA GLN A 106 15.77 4.32 -11.41
C GLN A 106 15.33 2.90 -11.71
N CYS A 107 14.88 2.69 -12.94
CA CYS A 107 14.73 1.38 -13.54
C CYS A 107 15.73 1.25 -14.69
N ASP A 108 16.62 0.26 -14.62
CA ASP A 108 17.55 0.00 -15.71
C ASP A 108 16.95 -0.87 -16.82
N GLN A 109 17.71 -1.06 -17.90
CA GLN A 109 17.29 -1.84 -19.07
C GLN A 109 16.94 -3.30 -18.73
N SER A 110 17.50 -3.86 -17.67
CA SER A 110 17.19 -5.23 -17.21
C SER A 110 15.92 -5.31 -16.36
N GLY A 111 15.25 -4.17 -16.12
CA GLY A 111 14.08 -4.09 -15.28
C GLY A 111 14.39 -4.13 -13.79
N VAL A 112 15.65 -3.92 -13.40
CA VAL A 112 16.05 -3.84 -11.99
C VAL A 112 15.84 -2.41 -11.49
N VAL A 113 15.18 -2.29 -10.34
CA VAL A 113 14.97 -1.00 -9.67
C VAL A 113 16.07 -0.78 -8.64
N LYS A 114 16.72 0.37 -8.72
CA LYS A 114 17.83 0.78 -7.85
C LYS A 114 17.80 2.28 -7.64
N SER A 115 18.44 2.75 -6.59
CA SER A 115 18.66 4.16 -6.33
C SER A 115 20.15 4.48 -6.53
N THR A 116 20.48 5.26 -7.56
CA THR A 116 21.87 5.61 -7.89
C THR A 116 22.02 7.08 -8.30
N SER A 117 23.25 7.59 -8.26
CA SER A 117 23.65 8.89 -8.78
C SER A 117 24.04 8.87 -10.26
N ASP A 118 24.08 7.70 -10.89
CA ASP A 118 24.49 7.58 -12.29
C ASP A 118 23.34 7.88 -13.24
N ASN A 119 23.58 8.62 -14.33
CA ASN A 119 22.55 8.92 -15.34
C ASN A 119 21.23 9.42 -14.71
N LEU A 120 21.35 10.26 -13.67
CA LEU A 120 20.29 10.71 -12.74
C LEU A 120 18.93 10.88 -13.40
N PHE A 121 18.92 11.54 -14.55
CA PHE A 121 17.71 11.98 -15.23
C PHE A 121 17.35 11.14 -16.45
N TYR A 122 18.18 10.19 -16.90
CA TYR A 122 17.79 9.35 -18.04
C TYR A 122 16.89 8.20 -17.58
N TRP A 123 17.35 7.39 -16.63
CA TRP A 123 16.64 6.20 -16.13
C TRP A 123 15.72 6.48 -14.93
N GLY A 124 15.82 7.68 -14.35
CA GLY A 124 15.08 8.10 -13.16
C GLY A 124 13.78 8.86 -13.44
N ILE A 125 13.25 8.76 -14.67
CA ILE A 125 12.02 9.43 -15.09
C ILE A 125 10.83 8.50 -14.89
N TRP A 126 9.86 8.96 -14.10
CA TRP A 126 8.64 8.24 -13.81
C TRP A 126 7.41 9.06 -14.19
N ARG A 127 6.32 8.37 -14.53
CA ARG A 127 5.00 8.97 -14.67
C ARG A 127 3.96 8.16 -13.92
N ILE A 128 2.89 8.82 -13.49
CA ILE A 128 1.69 8.18 -12.96
C ILE A 128 0.74 7.97 -14.13
N VAL A 129 0.42 6.70 -14.44
CA VAL A 129 -0.39 6.37 -15.63
C VAL A 129 -1.89 6.34 -15.30
N GLU A 130 -2.26 5.93 -14.10
CA GLU A 130 -3.66 5.88 -13.67
C GLU A 130 -3.74 6.18 -12.17
N PRO A 131 -4.55 7.17 -11.74
CA PRO A 131 -5.19 7.10 -10.44
C PRO A 131 -6.47 6.30 -10.59
N HIS A 132 -6.63 5.20 -9.85
CA HIS A 132 -7.95 4.62 -9.63
C HIS A 132 -8.77 5.58 -8.74
N ALA A 133 -9.27 6.66 -9.33
CA ALA A 133 -10.19 7.59 -8.71
C ALA A 133 -11.63 7.09 -8.90
N THR A 134 -11.99 6.04 -8.15
CA THR A 134 -13.40 5.74 -7.87
C THR A 134 -13.56 5.19 -6.47
N VAL A 135 -13.33 6.01 -5.45
CA VAL A 135 -14.06 5.90 -4.18
C VAL A 135 -14.27 7.29 -3.57
N SER A 136 -15.55 7.64 -3.44
CA SER A 136 -16.07 8.78 -2.69
C SER A 136 -15.49 8.84 -1.27
N PHE A 137 -15.00 10.00 -0.85
CA PHE A 137 -14.64 10.26 0.55
C PHE A 137 -15.91 10.19 1.42
N GLY A 138 -16.14 9.04 2.05
CA GLY A 138 -16.92 8.96 3.29
C GLY A 138 -16.01 9.28 4.49
N PRO A 139 -16.53 9.89 5.57
CA PRO A 139 -15.69 10.29 6.70
C PRO A 139 -15.03 9.08 7.37
N LEU A 140 -13.77 9.27 7.77
CA LEU A 140 -12.98 8.38 8.61
C LEU A 140 -13.76 7.98 9.88
N VAL A 141 -14.34 6.78 9.87
CA VAL A 141 -14.74 6.09 11.12
C VAL A 141 -14.41 4.61 10.98
N ALA A 142 -13.49 4.18 11.85
CA ALA A 142 -13.21 2.81 12.28
C ALA A 142 -13.22 1.71 11.21
N ALA A 143 -12.02 1.18 10.91
CA ALA A 143 -11.91 -0.23 10.56
C ALA A 143 -12.67 -1.04 11.62
N PRO A 144 -13.51 -2.02 11.24
CA PRO A 144 -12.88 -3.31 10.93
C PRO A 144 -13.64 -4.18 9.89
N ARG A 145 -12.87 -5.13 9.34
CA ARG A 145 -13.27 -6.35 8.63
C ARG A 145 -13.43 -6.25 7.11
N CYS A 146 -12.53 -6.99 6.46
CA CYS A 146 -12.71 -7.65 5.17
C CYS A 146 -12.76 -6.79 3.91
N VAL A 147 -11.60 -6.28 3.47
CA VAL A 147 -11.36 -5.99 2.04
C VAL A 147 -11.43 -7.29 1.20
N LEU A 148 -11.24 -8.46 1.81
CA LEU A 148 -11.46 -9.77 1.18
C LEU A 148 -12.94 -10.08 0.89
N ALA A 149 -13.89 -9.38 1.51
CA ALA A 149 -15.31 -9.58 1.22
C ALA A 149 -15.71 -8.96 -0.12
N GLY A 150 -15.05 -7.88 -0.59
CA GLY A 150 -15.52 -7.13 -1.77
C GLY A 150 -15.53 -7.96 -3.05
N THR A 151 -14.39 -8.56 -3.40
CA THR A 151 -14.22 -9.31 -4.65
C THR A 151 -14.97 -10.64 -4.63
N GLU A 152 -15.00 -11.35 -3.49
CA GLU A 152 -15.75 -12.61 -3.34
C GLU A 152 -17.27 -12.37 -3.26
N ARG A 153 -17.73 -11.30 -2.60
CA ARG A 153 -19.14 -10.89 -2.56
C ARG A 153 -19.64 -10.54 -3.96
N GLN A 154 -18.87 -9.76 -4.72
CA GLN A 154 -19.23 -9.42 -6.10
C GLN A 154 -19.32 -10.66 -6.99
N ARG A 155 -18.38 -11.61 -6.86
CA ARG A 155 -18.41 -12.88 -7.60
C ARG A 155 -19.62 -13.73 -7.23
N LEU A 156 -19.94 -13.83 -5.93
CA LEU A 156 -21.10 -14.58 -5.45
C LEU A 156 -22.41 -13.96 -5.95
N ILE A 157 -22.55 -12.63 -5.89
CA ILE A 157 -23.74 -11.92 -6.39
C ILE A 157 -23.93 -12.21 -7.88
N LEU A 158 -22.86 -12.15 -8.69
CA LEU A 158 -22.93 -12.46 -10.12
C LEU A 158 -23.38 -13.90 -10.40
N GLU A 159 -22.89 -14.88 -9.62
CA GLU A 159 -23.32 -16.28 -9.76
C GLU A 159 -24.78 -16.49 -9.31
N LEU A 160 -25.23 -15.83 -8.24
CA LEU A 160 -26.63 -15.92 -7.79
C LEU A 160 -27.61 -15.30 -8.80
N VAL A 161 -27.23 -14.18 -9.43
CA VAL A 161 -27.99 -13.56 -10.52
C VAL A 161 -28.08 -14.51 -11.72
N LYS A 162 -26.98 -15.16 -12.11
CA LYS A 162 -26.98 -16.17 -13.18
C LYS A 162 -27.87 -17.38 -12.87
N CYS A 163 -27.97 -17.75 -11.59
CA CYS A 163 -28.86 -18.81 -11.11
C CYS A 163 -30.35 -18.38 -11.03
N GLY A 164 -30.71 -17.16 -11.45
CA GLY A 164 -32.09 -16.68 -11.51
C GLY A 164 -32.69 -16.29 -10.16
N LYS A 165 -31.87 -16.01 -9.14
CA LYS A 165 -32.33 -15.56 -7.82
C LYS A 165 -32.88 -14.15 -7.87
N THR A 166 -33.93 -13.88 -7.08
CA THR A 166 -34.48 -12.51 -6.95
C THR A 166 -33.56 -11.65 -6.08
N LEU A 167 -33.64 -10.33 -6.25
CA LEU A 167 -32.81 -9.38 -5.49
C LEU A 167 -32.93 -9.56 -3.97
N ASP A 168 -34.15 -9.84 -3.47
CA ASP A 168 -34.40 -10.05 -2.04
C ASP A 168 -33.76 -11.35 -1.51
N GLU A 169 -33.76 -12.42 -2.32
CA GLU A 169 -33.09 -13.68 -1.96
C GLU A 169 -31.56 -13.51 -1.94
N ILE A 170 -31.02 -12.78 -2.92
CA ILE A 170 -29.58 -12.51 -3.02
C ILE A 170 -29.12 -11.72 -1.79
N ASP A 171 -29.86 -10.67 -1.42
CA ASP A 171 -29.52 -9.85 -0.26
C ASP A 171 -29.53 -10.68 1.02
N GLN A 172 -30.57 -11.50 1.24
CA GLN A 172 -30.66 -12.36 2.41
C GLN A 172 -29.52 -13.40 2.51
N ILE A 173 -29.08 -13.96 1.37
CA ILE A 173 -27.95 -14.90 1.31
C ILE A 173 -26.64 -14.18 1.62
N VAL A 174 -26.40 -13.04 0.98
CA VAL A 174 -25.16 -12.26 1.14
C VAL A 174 -25.03 -11.74 2.58
N THR A 175 -26.10 -11.20 3.15
CA THR A 175 -26.12 -10.73 4.54
C THR A 175 -25.85 -11.88 5.52
N ARG A 176 -26.42 -13.07 5.30
CA ARG A 176 -26.12 -14.24 6.15
C ARG A 176 -24.67 -14.71 6.05
N MET A 177 -24.06 -14.63 4.88
CA MET A 177 -22.71 -15.16 4.65
C MET A 177 -21.60 -14.19 5.08
N PHE A 178 -21.81 -12.89 4.89
CA PHE A 178 -20.77 -11.88 5.11
C PHE A 178 -21.02 -10.99 6.33
N ASP A 179 -22.29 -10.78 6.69
CA ASP A 179 -22.69 -9.75 7.66
C ASP A 179 -23.35 -10.34 8.93
N ALA A 180 -23.52 -11.67 9.02
CA ALA A 180 -24.10 -12.32 10.20
C ALA A 180 -23.12 -12.26 11.40
N PRO A 181 -23.53 -11.69 12.55
CA PRO A 181 -22.73 -11.77 13.76
C PRO A 181 -22.69 -13.23 14.25
N VAL A 182 -21.48 -13.77 14.39
CA VAL A 182 -21.25 -15.02 15.13
C VAL A 182 -21.81 -14.80 16.53
N VAL A 183 -22.92 -15.46 16.84
CA VAL A 183 -23.46 -15.51 18.20
C VAL A 183 -22.46 -16.32 19.03
N VAL A 184 -21.49 -15.64 19.64
CA VAL A 184 -20.66 -16.21 20.69
C VAL A 184 -21.50 -16.21 21.96
N SER A 185 -22.22 -17.31 22.17
CA SER A 185 -22.81 -17.63 23.46
C SER A 185 -21.74 -18.03 24.48
N LYS A 186 -21.93 -17.57 25.74
CA LYS A 186 -21.28 -17.92 27.04
C LYS A 186 -20.16 -16.97 27.49
N SER A 187 -20.43 -16.01 28.36
CA SER A 187 -20.54 -16.07 29.84
C SER A 187 -19.19 -16.15 30.58
N SER A 188 -18.77 -15.05 31.22
CA SER A 188 -18.41 -14.96 32.65
C SER A 188 -17.61 -13.67 32.95
N LYS A 189 -17.81 -13.14 34.17
CA LYS A 189 -17.54 -11.78 34.66
C LYS A 189 -16.04 -11.43 34.80
N PRO A 190 -15.66 -10.14 34.74
CA PRO A 190 -14.34 -9.71 35.20
C PRO A 190 -14.29 -9.56 36.73
N VAL A 191 -13.33 -10.23 37.37
CA VAL A 191 -12.98 -10.06 38.78
C VAL A 191 -12.05 -8.85 38.93
N ASN A 192 -12.51 -7.89 39.73
CA ASN A 192 -11.78 -6.73 40.20
C ASN A 192 -10.94 -7.12 41.44
N ARG A 193 -9.66 -6.75 41.50
CA ARG A 193 -8.89 -6.72 42.75
C ARG A 193 -7.93 -5.54 42.78
N SER A 194 -8.38 -4.47 43.43
CA SER A 194 -7.55 -3.48 44.11
C SER A 194 -6.93 -4.06 45.38
N SER A 195 -5.66 -3.76 45.67
CA SER A 195 -5.05 -3.71 47.03
C SER A 195 -3.65 -3.09 46.89
N VAL A 196 -3.38 -1.82 47.25
CA VAL A 196 -3.21 -1.22 48.60
C VAL A 196 -1.81 -1.48 49.21
N TYR A 197 -1.02 -0.40 49.26
CA TYR A 197 0.17 0.03 50.05
C TYR A 197 1.34 -0.92 50.39
N ALA A 198 2.57 -0.46 50.09
CA ALA A 198 3.67 -0.22 51.06
C ALA A 198 4.94 0.41 50.42
N LEU A 199 5.38 1.56 50.94
CA LEU A 199 6.77 2.08 51.00
C LEU A 199 7.00 2.43 52.50
N PRO A 200 8.23 2.57 53.06
CA PRO A 200 9.53 2.86 52.41
C PRO A 200 10.75 2.08 53.01
N ILE A 201 11.94 2.24 52.44
CA ILE A 201 13.23 1.90 53.10
C ILE A 201 14.14 3.14 53.06
N GLU A 202 14.52 3.61 54.24
CA GLU A 202 15.53 4.65 54.47
C GLU A 202 16.93 4.16 54.08
N LYS A 203 17.77 5.07 53.57
CA LYS A 203 19.22 4.88 53.52
C LYS A 203 19.89 5.95 54.39
N LYS A 204 20.73 5.48 55.32
CA LYS A 204 21.80 6.23 55.98
C LYS A 204 22.86 6.66 54.97
#